data_AF-A0A3N5H9W8-F1
#
_entry.id   AF-A0A3N5H9W8-F1
#
_cell.length_a   1.000
_cell.length_b   1.000
_cell.length_c   1.000
_cell.angle_alpha   90.00
_cell.angle_beta   90.00
_cell.angle_gamma   90.00
#
_symmetry.space_group_name_H-M   'P 1'
#
loop_
_entity.id
_entity.type
_entity.pdbx_description
1 polymer ?
#
loop_
_entity_poly.entity_id
_entity_poly.type
_entity_poly.pdbx_seq_one_letter_code
_entity_poly.pdbx_strand_id
1 'polypeptide(L)' 'MRLPVRPRAPELKGKLEEFERAQILEALAKTSGNQTRAAKLLGIARRTLIKKMVRYEIERPRAETGRVEPPNGTRH' A
#
# COMPACT_ATOMS: atom_id res chain seq x y z
N MET A 1 20.75 29.92 -23.74
CA MET A 1 20.50 28.48 -23.50
C MET A 1 20.05 28.31 -22.05
N ARG A 2 18.84 27.82 -21.79
CA ARG A 2 18.34 27.60 -20.42
C ARG A 2 18.82 26.23 -19.94
N LEU A 3 19.75 26.21 -18.99
CA LEU A 3 20.28 24.97 -18.41
C LEU A 3 19.17 24.20 -17.68
N PRO A 4 19.15 22.86 -17.75
CA PRO A 4 18.18 22.06 -16.99
C PRO A 4 18.44 22.26 -15.50
N VAL A 5 17.41 22.68 -14.78
CA VAL A 5 17.44 22.77 -13.32
C VAL A 5 17.71 21.38 -12.76
N ARG A 6 18.83 21.22 -12.04
CA ARG A 6 19.08 19.96 -11.31
C ARG A 6 18.02 19.86 -10.21
N PRO A 7 17.20 18.79 -10.20
CA PRO A 7 16.19 18.63 -9.17
C PRO A 7 16.91 18.53 -7.82
N ARG A 8 16.38 19.23 -6.81
CA ARG A 8 16.93 19.18 -5.46
C ARG A 8 16.65 17.80 -4.87
N ALA A 9 17.55 17.30 -4.03
CA ALA A 9 17.40 16.01 -3.34
C ALA A 9 16.00 15.71 -2.74
N PRO A 10 15.28 16.68 -2.11
CA PRO A 10 13.90 16.45 -1.65
C PRO A 10 12.90 16.17 -2.77
N GLU A 11 13.05 16.76 -3.97
CA GLU A 11 12.16 16.54 -5.11
C GLU A 11 12.33 15.14 -5.71
N LEU A 12 13.57 14.62 -5.72
CA LEU A 12 13.86 13.26 -6.15
C LEU A 12 13.26 12.23 -5.20
N LYS A 13 13.32 12.49 -3.89
CA LYS A 13 12.74 11.62 -2.87
C LYS A 13 11.22 11.53 -3.01
N GLY A 14 10.53 12.66 -3.20
CA GLY A 14 9.08 12.68 -3.44
C GLY A 14 8.67 11.86 -4.66
N LYS A 15 9.36 12.05 -5.80
CA LYS A 15 9.11 11.28 -7.03
C LYS A 15 9.31 9.78 -6.86
N LEU A 16 10.32 9.36 -6.08
CA LEU A 16 10.55 7.95 -5.76
C LEU A 16 9.43 7.39 -4.87
N GLU A 17 8.92 8.17 -3.92
CA GLU A 17 7.80 7.78 -3.07
C GLU A 17 6.49 7.65 -3.87
N GLU A 18 6.22 8.57 -4.79
CA GLU A 18 5.07 8.48 -5.70
C GLU A 18 5.15 7.26 -6.62
N PHE A 19 6.34 7.00 -7.19
CA PHE A 19 6.57 5.82 -8.01
C PHE A 19 6.39 4.53 -7.21
N GLU A 20 6.94 4.47 -6.00
CA GLU A 20 6.78 3.30 -5.13
C GLU A 20 5.31 3.08 -4.75
N ARG A 21 4.56 4.15 -4.43
CA ARG A 21 3.12 4.07 -4.16
C ARG A 21 2.35 3.51 -5.37
N ALA A 22 2.65 3.99 -6.58
CA ALA A 22 2.02 3.51 -7.80
C ALA A 22 2.27 2.01 -8.04
N GLN A 23 3.52 1.56 -7.85
CA GLN A 23 3.88 0.15 -7.97
C GLN A 23 3.10 -0.75 -7.00
N ILE A 24 2.92 -0.28 -5.75
CA ILE A 24 2.15 -1.01 -4.74
C ILE A 24 0.68 -1.12 -5.15
N LEU A 25 0.06 -0.03 -5.60
CA LEU A 25 -1.33 -0.02 -6.05
C LEU A 25 -1.52 -0.94 -7.26
N GLU A 26 -0.62 -0.92 -8.24
CA GLU A 26 -0.68 -1.78 -9.40
C GLU A 26 -0.57 -3.27 -9.01
N ALA A 27 0.36 -3.62 -8.12
CA ALA A 27 0.51 -4.99 -7.64
C ALA A 27 -0.71 -5.48 -6.86
N LEU A 28 -1.33 -4.60 -6.06
CA LEU A 28 -2.58 -4.90 -5.37
C LEU A 28 -3.73 -5.10 -6.37
N ALA A 29 -3.86 -4.24 -7.39
CA ALA A 29 -4.88 -4.36 -8.42
C ALA A 29 -4.73 -5.67 -9.23
N LYS A 30 -3.51 -5.99 -9.67
CA LYS A 30 -3.18 -7.24 -10.40
C LYS A 30 -3.46 -8.51 -9.60
N THR A 31 -3.55 -8.41 -8.28
CA THR A 31 -3.76 -9.55 -7.38
C THR A 31 -5.11 -9.53 -6.69
N SER A 32 -6.03 -8.66 -7.14
CA SER A 32 -7.35 -8.47 -6.54
C SER A 32 -7.28 -8.23 -5.04
N GLY A 33 -6.26 -7.49 -4.60
CA GLY A 33 -6.03 -7.15 -3.20
C GLY A 33 -5.33 -8.21 -2.36
N ASN A 34 -4.87 -9.32 -2.96
CA ASN A 34 -4.12 -10.33 -2.23
C ASN A 34 -2.69 -9.83 -1.91
N GLN A 35 -2.52 -9.30 -0.70
CA GLN A 35 -1.26 -8.73 -0.22
C GLN A 35 -0.08 -9.69 -0.29
N THR A 36 -0.29 -10.99 -0.09
CA THR A 36 0.80 -11.99 -0.18
C THR A 36 1.26 -12.14 -1.63
N ARG A 37 0.32 -12.18 -2.58
CA ARG A 37 0.66 -12.23 -4.02
C ARG A 37 1.26 -10.91 -4.49
N ALA A 38 0.72 -9.77 -4.06
CA ALA A 38 1.26 -8.44 -4.39
C ALA A 38 2.71 -8.28 -3.90
N ALA A 39 3.00 -8.74 -2.68
CA ALA A 39 4.36 -8.71 -2.13
C ALA A 39 5.32 -9.58 -2.94
N LYS A 40 4.89 -10.77 -3.37
CA LYS A 40 5.65 -11.65 -4.27
C LYS A 40 5.90 -11.00 -5.63
N LEU A 41 4.91 -10.34 -6.22
CA LEU A 41 5.07 -9.63 -7.50
C LEU A 41 6.07 -8.47 -7.39
N LEU A 42 6.10 -7.79 -6.26
CA LEU A 42 7.05 -6.70 -5.99
C LEU A 42 8.42 -7.18 -5.52
N GLY A 43 8.62 -8.50 -5.33
CA GLY A 43 9.88 -9.05 -4.84
C GLY A 43 10.23 -8.68 -3.39
N ILE A 44 9.24 -8.31 -2.57
CA ILE A 44 9.44 -7.88 -1.18
C ILE A 44 8.73 -8.80 -0.18
N ALA A 45 9.18 -8.78 1.07
CA ALA A 45 8.47 -9.47 2.14
C ALA A 45 7.08 -8.86 2.39
N ARG A 46 6.08 -9.69 2.71
CA ARG A 46 4.71 -9.24 3.03
C ARG A 46 4.68 -8.18 4.13
N ARG A 47 5.50 -8.32 5.18
CA ARG A 47 5.60 -7.32 6.25
C ARG A 47 6.09 -5.96 5.75
N THR A 48 6.98 -5.96 4.76
CA THR A 48 7.50 -4.74 4.14
C THR A 48 6.42 -4.07 3.32
N LEU A 49 5.67 -4.83 2.54
CA LEU A 49 4.50 -4.32 1.82
C LEU A 49 3.50 -3.67 2.78
N ILE A 50 3.16 -4.34 3.89
CA ILE A 50 2.22 -3.80 4.89
C ILE A 50 2.72 -2.47 5.47
N LYS A 51 4.01 -2.38 5.84
CA LYS A 51 4.60 -1.13 6.35
C LYS A 51 4.53 -0.01 5.31
N LYS A 52 4.81 -0.30 4.04
CA LYS A 52 4.71 0.66 2.94
C LYS A 52 3.27 1.10 2.69
N MET A 53 2.30 0.17 2.73
CA MET A 53 0.88 0.50 2.62
C MET A 53 0.44 1.46 3.73
N VAL A 54 0.88 1.24 4.98
CA VAL A 54 0.61 2.17 6.09
C VAL A 54 1.27 3.53 5.86
N ARG A 55 2.53 3.56 5.43
CA ARG A 55 3.27 4.81 5.15
C ARG A 55 2.62 5.64 4.05
N TYR A 56 2.06 4.99 3.03
CA TYR A 56 1.44 5.65 1.88
C TYR A 56 -0.08 5.75 1.97
N GLU A 57 -0.64 5.45 3.15
CA GLU A 57 -2.08 5.51 3.43
C GLU A 57 -2.92 4.74 2.38
N ILE A 58 -2.37 3.63 1.89
CA ILE A 58 -3.05 2.76 0.95
C ILE A 58 -4.04 1.91 1.75
N GLU A 59 -5.33 2.17 1.53
CA GLU A 59 -6.40 1.40 2.14
C GLU A 59 -6.20 -0.09 1.87
N ARG A 60 -6.26 -0.89 2.94
CA ARG A 60 -6.24 -2.33 2.75
C ARG A 60 -7.52 -2.70 2.02
N PRO A 61 -7.44 -3.44 0.91
CA PRO A 61 -8.64 -4.00 0.30
C PRO A 61 -9.35 -4.78 1.40
N ARG A 62 -10.53 -4.28 1.78
CA ARG A 62 -11.31 -4.81 2.88
C ARG A 62 -11.67 -6.23 2.48
N ALA A 63 -10.93 -7.21 2.99
CA ALA A 63 -11.53 -8.49 3.29
C ALA A 63 -12.62 -8.14 4.29
N GLU A 64 -13.85 -8.04 3.77
CA GLU A 64 -15.18 -8.21 4.36
C GLU A 64 -15.27 -8.94 5.71
N THR A 65 -14.46 -8.53 6.68
CA THR A 65 -14.76 -8.70 8.09
C THR A 65 -15.52 -7.45 8.50
N GLY A 66 -16.79 -7.44 8.10
CA GLY A 66 -17.79 -7.25 9.13
C GLY A 66 -17.52 -8.32 10.17
N ARG A 67 -16.71 -8.01 11.19
CA ARG A 67 -17.03 -8.53 12.51
C ARG A 67 -18.38 -7.88 12.82
N VAL A 68 -19.45 -8.57 12.44
CA VAL A 68 -20.69 -8.49 13.19
C VAL A 68 -20.27 -8.70 14.64
N GLU A 69 -20.38 -7.64 15.42
CA GLU A 69 -20.32 -7.76 16.87
C GLU A 69 -21.30 -8.89 17.23
N PRO A 70 -20.90 -9.91 18.01
CA PRO A 70 -21.86 -10.88 18.48
C PRO A 70 -22.97 -10.08 19.20
N PRO A 71 -24.26 -10.28 18.86
CA PRO A 71 -25.33 -9.57 19.54
C PRO A 71 -25.20 -9.86 21.03
N ASN A 72 -25.07 -8.78 21.80
CA ASN A 72 -25.14 -8.82 23.25
C ASN A 72 -26.37 -9.63 23.66
N GLY A 73 -26.14 -10.80 24.25
CA GLY A 73 -27.15 -11.85 24.29
C GLY A 73 -26.73 -13.07 25.08
N THR A 74 -26.17 -12.89 26.28
CA THR A 74 -26.42 -13.87 27.34
C THR A 74 -27.40 -13.25 28.32
N ARG A 75 -28.61 -13.76 28.22
CA ARG A 75 -29.79 -13.49 29.02
C ARG A 75 -29.68 -14.26 30.35
N HIS A 76 -30.12 -13.63 31.43
CA HIS A 76 -30.42 -14.15 32.78
C HIS A 76 -29.26 -14.66 33.64
#